data_AF-A0A8J8FZF1-F1
#
_entry.id   AF-A0A8J8FZF1-F1
#
_cell.length_a   1.000
_cell.length_b   1.000
_cell.length_c   1.000
_cell.angle_alpha   90.00
_cell.angle_beta   90.00
_cell.angle_gamma   90.00
#
_symmetry.space_group_name_H-M   'P 1'
#
loop_
_entity.id
_entity.type
_entity.pdbx_description
1 polymer ?
#
loop_
_entity_poly.entity_id
_entity_poly.type
_entity_poly.pdbx_seq_one_letter_code
_entity_poly.pdbx_strand_id
1 'polypeptide(L)'
;MLCYLLGDVVRIFSGNFPPGEIDGEPVGTMMWFGIAAIMVIPIIMVVLLVILKHPVLSWLNVIIALAFLVFNLAGIAGYEVFDIFLLSVSFVFNLLIIYIGSTKLIKDLKLKKSMKS
;
A
#
# COMPACT_ATOMS: atom_id res chain seq x y z
N MET A 1 -0.41 2.07 -1.34
CA MET A 1 0.78 1.49 -1.99
C MET A 1 1.83 1.15 -0.94
N LEU A 2 2.60 0.09 -1.19
CA LEU A 2 3.70 -0.38 -0.34
C LEU A 2 5.04 -0.21 -1.07
N CYS A 3 5.30 0.99 -1.58
CA CYS A 3 6.55 1.30 -2.30
C CYS A 3 7.78 1.17 -1.39
N TYR A 4 7.60 1.40 -0.08
CA TYR A 4 8.63 1.22 0.94
C TYR A 4 9.20 -0.21 0.99
N LEU A 5 8.41 -1.25 0.70
CA LEU A 5 8.91 -2.63 0.67
C LEU A 5 9.92 -2.89 -0.46
N LEU A 6 9.99 -2.00 -1.46
CA LEU A 6 11.09 -2.02 -2.43
C LEU A 6 12.44 -1.71 -1.77
N GLY A 7 12.43 -0.99 -0.64
CA GLY A 7 13.62 -0.69 0.17
C GLY A 7 14.26 -1.95 0.71
N ASP A 8 13.48 -2.96 1.08
CA ASP A 8 14.01 -4.26 1.52
C ASP A 8 14.83 -4.94 0.42
N VAL A 9 14.39 -4.85 -0.83
CA VAL A 9 15.14 -5.35 -1.98
C VAL A 9 16.45 -4.57 -2.15
N VAL A 10 16.40 -3.24 -2.03
CA VAL A 10 17.60 -2.38 -2.12
C VAL A 10 18.60 -2.69 -1.00
N ARG A 11 18.14 -2.94 0.23
CA ARG A 11 18.98 -3.31 1.38
C ARG A 11 19.66 -4.66 1.24
N ILE A 12 18.96 -5.63 0.65
CA ILE A 12 19.56 -6.92 0.30
C ILE A 12 20.70 -6.73 -0.71
N PHE A 13 20.52 -5.87 -1.72
CA PHE A 13 21.53 -5.62 -2.75
C PHE A 13 22.63 -4.64 -2.34
N SER A 14 22.41 -3.75 -1.36
CA SER A 14 23.44 -2.86 -0.82
C SER A 14 24.44 -3.59 0.09
N GLY A 15 24.18 -4.86 0.41
CA GLY A 15 25.03 -5.68 1.27
C GLY A 15 24.82 -5.45 2.77
N ASN A 16 23.79 -4.71 3.16
CA ASN A 16 23.51 -4.38 4.56
C ASN A 16 22.79 -5.51 5.32
N PHE A 17 22.39 -6.60 4.65
CA PHE A 17 21.67 -7.73 5.26
C PHE A 17 22.10 -9.10 4.71
N PRO A 18 22.13 -10.15 5.56
CA PRO A 18 22.23 -11.54 5.11
C PRO A 18 21.01 -11.90 4.25
N PRO A 19 21.20 -12.43 3.02
CA PRO A 19 20.08 -12.83 2.19
C PRO A 19 19.26 -13.96 2.86
N GLY A 20 17.95 -13.76 2.98
CA GLY A 20 17.04 -14.78 3.54
C GLY A 20 16.76 -14.63 5.03
N GLU A 21 17.30 -13.60 5.68
CA GLU A 21 17.03 -13.29 7.09
C GLU A 21 16.25 -11.98 7.24
N ILE A 22 15.34 -11.94 8.22
CA ILE A 22 14.69 -10.72 8.71
C ILE A 22 14.94 -10.68 10.21
N ASP A 23 15.49 -9.57 10.73
CA ASP A 23 15.92 -9.43 12.13
C ASP A 23 16.87 -10.55 12.61
N GLY A 24 17.71 -11.08 11.71
CA GLY A 24 18.70 -12.13 12.03
C GLY A 24 18.10 -13.54 12.15
N GLU A 25 16.81 -13.71 11.87
CA GLU A 25 16.15 -15.00 11.84
C GLU A 25 15.84 -15.42 10.39
N PRO A 26 16.06 -16.71 10.03
CA PRO A 26 15.76 -17.20 8.71
C PRO A 26 14.26 -17.14 8.43
N VAL A 27 13.90 -16.52 7.31
CA VAL A 27 12.50 -16.33 6.92
C VAL A 27 11.93 -17.62 6.35
N GLY A 28 10.93 -18.19 7.03
CA GLY A 28 10.25 -19.40 6.56
C GLY A 28 9.43 -19.19 5.27
N THR A 29 9.25 -20.26 4.49
CA THR A 29 8.51 -20.24 3.22
C THR A 29 7.10 -19.63 3.32
N MET A 30 6.38 -19.90 4.42
CA MET A 30 5.03 -19.35 4.63
C MET A 30 5.05 -17.83 4.81
N MET A 31 6.10 -17.30 5.43
CA MET A 31 6.27 -15.86 5.61
C MET A 31 6.59 -15.19 4.28
N TRP A 32 7.45 -15.79 3.45
CA TRP A 32 7.68 -15.34 2.07
C TRP A 32 6.40 -15.30 1.24
N PHE A 33 5.54 -16.32 1.36
CA PHE A 33 4.24 -16.33 0.69
C PHE A 33 3.33 -15.19 1.19
N GLY A 34 3.30 -14.93 2.49
CA GLY A 34 2.57 -13.80 3.08
C GLY A 34 3.05 -12.46 2.56
N ILE A 35 4.37 -12.24 2.50
CA ILE A 35 4.97 -11.02 1.93
C ILE A 35 4.58 -10.87 0.46
N ALA A 36 4.69 -11.93 -0.34
CA ALA A 36 4.29 -11.93 -1.75
C ALA A 36 2.81 -11.57 -1.93
N ALA A 37 1.92 -12.18 -1.14
CA ALA A 37 0.49 -11.87 -1.17
C ALA A 37 0.21 -10.40 -0.83
N ILE A 38 0.88 -9.86 0.20
CA ILE A 38 0.73 -8.45 0.61
C ILE A 38 1.21 -7.49 -0.49
N MET A 39 2.34 -7.79 -1.14
CA MET A 39 2.87 -6.97 -2.24
C MET A 39 2.00 -6.98 -3.51
N VAL A 40 1.19 -8.03 -3.70
CA VAL A 40 0.25 -8.14 -4.83
C VAL A 40 -1.00 -7.28 -4.61
N ILE A 41 -1.41 -7.02 -3.37
CA ILE A 41 -2.60 -6.22 -3.05
C ILE A 41 -2.59 -4.84 -3.75
N PRO A 42 -1.52 -4.03 -3.67
CA PRO A 42 -1.42 -2.76 -4.41
C PRO A 42 -1.67 -2.90 -5.92
N ILE A 43 -1.19 -3.98 -6.56
CA ILE A 43 -1.37 -4.23 -7.99
C ILE A 43 -2.84 -4.51 -8.29
N ILE A 44 -3.46 -5.40 -7.49
CA ILE A 44 -4.88 -5.71 -7.62
C ILE A 44 -5.74 -4.45 -7.43
N MET A 45 -5.42 -3.60 -6.46
CA MET A 45 -6.14 -2.34 -6.23
C MET A 45 -6.12 -1.44 -7.47
N VAL A 46 -4.97 -1.28 -8.12
CA VAL A 46 -4.83 -0.45 -9.33
C VAL A 46 -5.61 -1.06 -10.49
N VAL A 47 -5.46 -2.37 -10.71
CA VAL A 47 -6.16 -3.09 -11.80
C VAL A 47 -7.67 -3.02 -11.61
N LEU A 48 -8.17 -3.30 -10.40
CA LEU A 48 -9.60 -3.23 -10.11
C LEU A 48 -10.14 -1.80 -10.22
N LEU A 49 -9.37 -0.78 -9.81
CA LEU A 49 -9.77 0.62 -9.96
C LEU A 49 -9.92 1.01 -11.45
N VAL A 50 -9.01 0.54 -12.31
CA VAL A 50 -9.04 0.85 -13.75
C VAL A 50 -10.18 0.11 -14.45
N ILE A 51 -10.39 -1.16 -14.15
CA ILE A 51 -11.38 -2.00 -14.83
C ILE A 51 -12.80 -1.69 -14.36
N LEU A 52 -13.01 -1.52 -13.05
CA LEU A 52 -14.33 -1.47 -12.45
C LEU A 52 -14.65 -0.05 -11.95
N LYS A 53 -15.55 0.64 -12.65
CA LYS A 53 -16.08 1.95 -12.24
C LYS A 53 -17.14 1.84 -11.12
N HIS A 54 -16.98 0.92 -10.18
CA HIS A 54 -17.98 0.66 -9.14
C HIS A 54 -17.70 1.46 -7.84
N PRO A 55 -18.71 2.06 -7.19
CA PRO A 55 -18.54 2.83 -5.95
C PRO A 55 -17.91 2.03 -4.81
N VAL A 56 -18.28 0.74 -4.68
CA VAL A 56 -17.82 -0.16 -3.61
C VAL A 56 -16.29 -0.32 -3.60
N LEU A 57 -15.66 -0.34 -4.78
CA LEU A 57 -14.20 -0.45 -4.89
C LEU A 57 -13.47 0.80 -4.40
N SER A 58 -14.14 1.95 -4.44
CA SER A 58 -13.57 3.21 -3.95
C SER A 58 -13.46 3.19 -2.42
N TRP A 59 -14.44 2.61 -1.71
CA TRP A 59 -14.38 2.48 -0.25
C TRP A 59 -13.37 1.42 0.20
N LEU A 60 -13.31 0.27 -0.48
CA LEU A 60 -12.31 -0.77 -0.22
C LEU A 60 -10.88 -0.24 -0.41
N ASN A 61 -10.64 0.51 -1.50
CA ASN A 61 -9.33 1.08 -1.76
C ASN A 61 -8.89 2.11 -0.70
N VAL A 62 -9.84 2.89 -0.15
CA VAL A 62 -9.57 3.83 0.94
C VAL A 62 -9.18 3.08 2.22
N ILE A 63 -9.91 2.02 2.59
CA ILE A 63 -9.59 1.22 3.78
C ILE A 63 -8.22 0.59 3.67
N ILE A 64 -7.91 -0.04 2.53
CA ILE A 64 -6.60 -0.68 2.32
C ILE A 64 -5.48 0.37 2.32
N ALA A 65 -5.70 1.53 1.71
CA ALA A 65 -4.72 2.62 1.73
C ALA A 65 -4.45 3.15 3.16
N LEU A 66 -5.49 3.24 4.01
CA LEU A 66 -5.32 3.59 5.42
C LEU A 66 -4.52 2.52 6.18
N ALA A 67 -4.82 1.23 5.96
CA ALA A 67 -4.05 0.14 6.55
C ALA A 67 -2.57 0.20 6.12
N PHE A 68 -2.30 0.49 4.84
CA PHE A 68 -0.93 0.65 4.34
C PHE A 68 -0.23 1.90 4.86
N LEU A 69 -0.95 2.99 5.16
CA LEU A 69 -0.35 4.13 5.86
C LEU A 69 0.14 3.73 7.26
N VAL A 70 -0.69 3.03 8.03
CA VAL A 70 -0.33 2.53 9.36
C VAL A 70 0.87 1.58 9.28
N PHE A 71 0.88 0.67 8.29
CA PHE A 71 1.99 -0.23 8.05
C PHE A 71 3.29 0.52 7.69
N ASN A 72 3.23 1.49 6.77
CA ASN A 72 4.39 2.33 6.42
C ASN A 72 4.90 3.13 7.64
N LEU A 73 4.02 3.58 8.54
CA LEU A 73 4.41 4.24 9.80
C LEU A 73 5.16 3.30 10.75
N ALA A 74 4.77 2.01 10.81
CA ALA A 74 5.49 1.02 11.60
C ALA A 74 6.90 0.73 11.04
N GLY A 75 7.10 0.94 9.73
CA GLY A 75 8.40 0.80 9.07
C GLY A 75 9.41 1.91 9.37
N ILE A 76 9.08 2.89 10.24
CA ILE A 76 9.89 4.10 10.49
C ILE A 76 11.27 3.85 11.12
N ALA A 77 11.50 2.69 11.72
CA ALA A 77 12.77 2.39 12.36
C ALA A 77 13.89 2.10 11.35
N GLY A 78 15.00 2.84 11.43
CA GLY A 78 16.27 2.49 10.78
C GLY A 78 16.47 2.98 9.34
N TYR A 79 16.08 4.22 9.01
CA TYR A 79 16.09 4.68 7.63
C TYR A 79 17.42 5.14 7.05
N GLU A 80 17.78 4.52 5.93
CA GLU A 80 18.73 5.05 4.96
C GLU A 80 18.06 6.03 3.99
N VAL A 81 18.84 6.75 3.17
CA VAL A 81 18.34 7.82 2.29
C VAL A 81 17.31 7.30 1.27
N PHE A 82 17.53 6.10 0.71
CA PHE A 82 16.60 5.50 -0.22
C PHE A 82 15.29 5.08 0.47
N ASP A 83 15.33 4.72 1.76
CA ASP A 83 14.14 4.37 2.52
C ASP A 83 13.24 5.57 2.74
N ILE A 84 13.82 6.72 3.09
CA ILE A 84 13.08 7.98 3.24
C ILE A 84 12.40 8.36 1.93
N PHE A 85 13.09 8.20 0.80
CA PHE A 85 12.51 8.45 -0.52
C PHE A 85 11.33 7.52 -0.82
N LEU A 86 11.54 6.20 -0.69
CA LEU A 86 10.52 5.20 -0.98
C LEU A 86 9.32 5.30 -0.04
N LEU A 87 9.56 5.63 1.23
CA LEU A 87 8.53 5.89 2.21
C LEU A 87 7.71 7.13 1.84
N SER A 88 8.37 8.23 1.47
CA SER A 88 7.70 9.46 1.03
C SER A 88 6.81 9.19 -0.17
N VAL A 89 7.31 8.45 -1.17
CA VAL A 89 6.52 8.00 -2.33
C VAL A 89 5.32 7.15 -1.89
N SER A 90 5.54 6.18 -0.99
CA SER A 90 4.49 5.37 -0.36
C SER A 90 3.39 6.23 0.26
N PHE A 91 3.74 7.24 1.07
CA PHE A 91 2.79 8.15 1.70
C PHE A 91 2.00 8.94 0.69
N VAL A 92 2.67 9.58 -0.28
CA VAL A 92 2.03 10.40 -1.32
C VAL A 92 0.97 9.58 -2.06
N PHE A 93 1.31 8.38 -2.53
CA PHE A 93 0.35 7.56 -3.27
C PHE A 93 -0.80 7.05 -2.41
N ASN A 94 -0.58 6.69 -1.15
CA ASN A 94 -1.70 6.33 -0.27
C ASN A 94 -2.64 7.51 -0.01
N LEU A 95 -2.10 8.70 0.24
CA LEU A 95 -2.91 9.92 0.43
C LEU A 95 -3.71 10.26 -0.84
N LEU A 96 -3.11 10.13 -2.03
CA LEU A 96 -3.80 10.32 -3.30
C LEU A 96 -4.94 9.32 -3.49
N ILE A 97 -4.71 8.03 -3.18
CA ILE A 97 -5.77 7.01 -3.25
C ILE A 97 -6.92 7.35 -2.32
N ILE A 98 -6.63 7.79 -1.09
CA ILE A 98 -7.64 8.21 -0.12
C ILE A 98 -8.42 9.42 -0.65
N TYR A 99 -7.74 10.43 -1.17
CA TYR A 99 -8.36 11.63 -1.72
C TYR A 99 -9.27 11.32 -2.93
N ILE A 100 -8.77 10.57 -3.91
CA ILE A 100 -9.54 10.21 -5.11
C ILE A 100 -10.70 9.27 -4.75
N GLY A 101 -10.47 8.30 -3.87
CA GLY A 101 -11.50 7.37 -3.43
C GLY A 101 -12.62 8.06 -2.64
N SER A 102 -12.28 8.96 -1.72
CA SER A 102 -13.24 9.70 -0.90
C SER A 102 -14.06 10.71 -1.71
N THR A 103 -13.43 11.46 -2.62
CA THR A 103 -14.15 12.41 -3.50
C THR A 103 -15.18 11.71 -4.39
N LYS A 104 -14.82 10.56 -4.96
CA LYS A 104 -15.73 9.74 -5.77
C LYS A 104 -16.89 9.20 -4.92
N LEU A 105 -16.60 8.68 -3.73
CA LEU A 105 -17.61 8.19 -2.78
C LEU A 105 -18.62 9.28 -2.39
N ILE A 106 -18.15 10.50 -2.08
CA ILE A 106 -19.00 11.63 -1.72
C ILE A 106 -19.94 11.99 -2.88
N LYS A 107 -19.44 11.97 -4.12
CA LYS A 107 -20.24 12.25 -5.32
C LYS A 107 -21.33 11.20 -5.52
N ASP A 108 -20.99 9.92 -5.38
CA ASP A 108 -21.94 8.80 -5.52
C ASP A 108 -23.04 8.84 -4.45
N LEU A 109 -22.68 9.18 -3.20
CA LEU A 109 -23.65 9.36 -2.11
C LEU A 109 -24.63 10.51 -2.36
N LYS A 110 -24.13 11.64 -2.89
CA LYS A 110 -24.99 12.79 -3.25
C LYS A 110 -25.96 12.45 -4.37
N LEU A 111 -25.51 11.75 -5.42
CA LEU A 111 -26.37 11.30 -6.53
C LEU A 111 -27.49 10.37 -6.04
N LYS A 112 -27.14 9.40 -5.19
CA LYS A 112 -28.13 8.46 -4.62
C LYS A 112 -29.18 9.15 -3.75
N LYS A 113 -28.81 10.23 -3.05
CA LYS A 113 -29.74 11.04 -2.26
C LYS A 113 -30.70 11.86 -3.14
N SER A 114 -30.22 12.39 -4.27
CA SER A 114 -31.03 13.17 -5.24
C SER A 114 -32.06 12.33 -5.99
N MET A 115 -31.83 11.03 -6.18
CA MET A 115 -32.80 10.13 -6.84
C MET A 115 -33.92 9.63 -5.91
N LYS A 116 -33.77 9.84 -4.59
CA LYS A 116 -34.73 9.41 -3.58
C LYS A 116 -35.64 10.54 -3.06
N SER A 117 -35.39 11.77 -3.49
CA SER A 117 -36.26 12.94 -3.23
C SER A 117 -37.09 13.26 -4.45
#